data_AF-A0A4Q4Y387-F1
#
_entry.id   AF-A0A4Q4Y387-F1
#
_cell.length_a   1.000
_cell.length_b   1.000
_cell.length_c   1.000
_cell.angle_alpha   90.00
_cell.angle_beta   90.00
_cell.angle_gamma   90.00
#
_symmetry.space_group_name_H-M   'P 1'
#
loop_
_entity.id
_entity.type
_entity.pdbx_description
1 polymer ?
#
loop_
_entity_poly.entity_id
_entity_poly.type
_entity_poly.pdbx_seq_one_letter_code
_entity_poly.pdbx_strand_id
1 'polypeptide(L)' 'MADNNVPSAQQTGKVDNEVKTNPSSDQLRGAQQFAAHQAHPGPAVPQSMPEQEGTKEERQAKAKELNK' A
#
# COMPACT_ATOMS: atom_id res chain seq x y z
N MET A 1 21.06 -24.07 30.59
CA MET A 1 21.08 -23.53 29.21
C MET A 1 19.82 -24.07 28.56
N ALA A 2 18.95 -23.20 28.04
CA ALA A 2 17.63 -23.62 27.56
C ALA A 2 17.74 -24.10 26.11
N ASP A 3 17.61 -25.42 25.91
CA ASP A 3 17.40 -26.05 24.62
C ASP A 3 15.95 -25.83 24.18
N ASN A 4 15.72 -24.81 23.34
CA ASN A 4 14.44 -24.61 22.66
C ASN A 4 14.55 -25.04 21.20
N ASN A 5 14.52 -26.36 21.00
CA ASN A 5 14.25 -26.98 19.70
C ASN A 5 12.75 -26.93 19.43
N VAL A 6 12.29 -25.97 18.63
CA VAL A 6 10.89 -25.89 18.19
C VAL A 6 10.70 -26.82 16.98
N PRO A 7 9.82 -27.84 17.04
CA PRO A 7 9.50 -28.62 15.85
C PRO A 7 8.61 -27.80 14.92
N SER A 8 9.04 -27.62 13.68
CA SER A 8 8.21 -27.08 12.60
C SER A 8 7.14 -28.11 12.22
N ALA A 9 5.89 -27.88 12.64
CA ALA A 9 4.75 -28.63 12.16
C ALA A 9 4.50 -28.30 10.68
N GLN A 10 4.60 -29.31 9.82
CA GLN A 10 4.29 -29.21 8.41
C GLN A 10 2.77 -29.31 8.18
N GLN A 11 2.31 -28.48 7.24
CA GLN A 11 1.32 -28.79 6.19
C GLN A 11 -0.18 -28.73 6.54
N THR A 12 -0.84 -27.66 6.10
CA THR A 12 -2.20 -27.74 5.54
C THR A 12 -2.34 -26.79 4.34
N GLY A 13 -2.91 -27.31 3.25
CA GLY A 13 -3.43 -26.52 2.13
C GLY A 13 -2.48 -26.32 0.94
N LYS A 14 -2.63 -27.15 -0.09
CA LYS A 14 -2.17 -26.81 -1.44
C LYS A 14 -2.97 -25.57 -1.89
N VAL A 15 -2.32 -24.42 -1.99
CA VAL A 15 -2.83 -23.28 -2.75
C VAL A 15 -1.96 -23.22 -3.98
N ASP A 16 -2.52 -23.57 -5.14
CA ASP A 16 -1.88 -23.36 -6.44
C ASP A 16 -1.68 -21.85 -6.62
N ASN A 17 -0.52 -21.37 -6.17
CA ASN A 17 -0.15 -19.96 -6.20
C ASN A 17 0.50 -19.67 -7.56
N GLU A 18 -0.26 -19.83 -8.64
CA GLU A 18 0.10 -19.30 -9.96
C GLU A 18 -0.06 -17.78 -9.93
N VAL A 19 0.81 -17.10 -9.17
CA VAL A 19 1.01 -15.66 -9.31
C VAL A 19 1.64 -15.46 -10.67
N LYS A 20 0.82 -15.10 -11.66
CA LYS A 20 1.31 -14.59 -12.94
C LYS A 20 2.02 -13.27 -12.65
N THR A 21 3.33 -13.33 -12.44
CA THR A 21 4.17 -12.15 -12.45
C THR A 21 4.16 -11.63 -13.88
N ASN A 22 3.45 -10.53 -14.10
CA ASN A 22 3.55 -9.78 -15.35
C ASN A 22 5.05 -9.45 -15.57
N PRO A 23 5.59 -9.61 -16.79
CA PRO A 23 7.00 -9.37 -17.05
C PRO A 23 7.35 -7.92 -16.72
N SER A 24 8.04 -7.74 -15.60
CA SER A 24 8.54 -6.46 -15.13
C SER A 24 9.86 -6.16 -15.83
N SER A 25 9.81 -5.61 -17.05
CA SER A 25 10.91 -4.75 -17.57
C SER A 25 10.68 -4.15 -18.96
N ASP A 26 9.81 -4.71 -19.82
CA ASP A 26 9.72 -4.21 -21.21
C ASP A 26 8.62 -3.16 -21.47
N GLN A 27 7.71 -2.93 -20.53
CA GLN A 27 6.72 -1.83 -20.61
C GLN A 27 7.27 -0.48 -20.12
N LEU A 28 8.52 -0.43 -19.66
CA LEU A 28 9.20 0.81 -19.26
C LEU A 28 9.95 1.48 -20.42
N ARG A 29 9.72 1.04 -21.68
CA ARG A 29 10.24 1.75 -22.87
C ARG A 29 9.59 3.12 -23.12
N GLY A 30 8.63 3.50 -22.26
CA GLY A 30 8.08 4.85 -22.14
C GLY A 30 8.14 5.37 -20.69
N ALA A 31 9.00 4.80 -19.83
CA ALA A 31 9.29 5.40 -18.53
C ALA A 31 9.95 6.74 -18.80
N GLN A 32 9.10 7.75 -18.85
CA GLN A 32 9.41 9.13 -19.18
C GLN A 32 10.58 9.52 -18.27
N GLN A 33 11.77 9.60 -18.85
CA GLN A 33 12.97 9.97 -18.12
C GLN A 33 12.64 11.25 -17.36
N PHE A 34 12.88 11.27 -16.05
CA PHE A 34 12.60 12.43 -15.21
C PHE A 34 13.41 13.64 -15.72
N ALA A 35 12.84 14.37 -16.67
CA ALA A 35 13.39 15.58 -17.23
C ALA A 35 12.93 16.73 -16.33
N ALA A 36 13.59 16.89 -15.18
CA ALA A 36 13.20 17.86 -14.16
C ALA A 36 13.02 19.29 -14.71
N HIS A 37 13.75 19.64 -15.77
CA HIS A 37 13.70 20.94 -16.43
C HIS A 37 12.62 21.07 -17.51
N GLN A 38 11.98 19.97 -17.91
CA GLN A 38 10.86 19.92 -18.86
C GLN A 38 9.52 19.64 -18.14
N ALA A 39 9.55 19.46 -16.81
CA ALA A 39 8.35 19.30 -16.03
C ALA A 39 7.62 20.64 -15.91
N HIS A 40 6.33 20.64 -16.20
CA HIS A 40 5.46 21.76 -15.87
C HIS A 40 5.47 22.02 -14.36
N PRO A 41 5.11 23.24 -13.91
CA PRO A 41 4.90 23.50 -12.50
C PRO A 41 4.01 22.43 -11.86
N GLY A 42 4.37 22.01 -10.65
CA GLY A 42 3.61 21.02 -9.91
C GLY A 42 2.17 21.49 -9.64
N PRO A 43 1.28 20.57 -9.24
CA PRO A 43 -0.07 20.95 -8.84
C PRO A 43 -0.02 21.98 -7.70
N ALA A 44 -0.99 22.91 -7.70
CA ALA A 44 -1.09 23.90 -6.65
C ALA A 44 -1.29 23.21 -5.29
N VAL A 45 -0.46 23.58 -4.32
CA VAL A 45 -0.63 23.14 -2.93
C VAL A 45 -1.75 23.98 -2.30
N PRO A 46 -2.83 23.37 -1.78
CA PRO A 46 -3.90 24.13 -1.14
C PRO A 46 -3.38 24.80 0.15
N GLN A 47 -3.81 26.03 0.40
CA GLN A 47 -3.42 26.80 1.58
C GLN A 47 -3.96 26.18 2.88
N SER A 48 -5.11 25.52 2.81
CA SER A 48 -5.71 24.81 3.93
C SER A 48 -6.53 23.63 3.43
N MET A 49 -6.70 22.64 4.31
CA MET A 49 -7.59 21.52 4.05
C MET A 49 -9.06 21.96 4.19
N PRO A 50 -9.99 21.33 3.47
CA PRO A 50 -11.42 21.54 3.68
C PRO A 50 -11.83 21.16 5.10
N GLU A 51 -12.94 21.71 5.58
CA GLU A 51 -13.51 21.33 6.86
C GLU A 51 -13.83 19.83 6.87
N GLN A 52 -13.44 19.17 7.96
CA GLN A 52 -13.73 17.76 8.14
C GLN A 52 -15.20 17.58 8.51
N GLU A 53 -15.92 16.79 7.72
CA GLU A 53 -17.31 16.46 8.03
C GLU A 53 -17.42 15.67 9.34
N GLY A 54 -18.47 15.99 10.10
CA GLY A 54 -18.83 15.32 11.34
C GLY A 54 -17.96 15.69 12.55
N THR A 55 -18.43 15.26 13.71
CA THR A 55 -17.73 15.38 15.00
C THR A 55 -16.53 14.43 15.08
N LYS A 56 -15.62 14.69 16.02
CA LYS A 56 -14.44 13.85 16.25
C LYS A 56 -14.86 12.44 16.68
N GLU A 57 -15.96 12.36 17.41
CA GLU A 57 -16.57 11.14 17.95
C GLU A 57 -17.12 10.26 16.83
N GLU A 58 -17.85 10.82 15.87
CA GLU A 58 -18.37 10.09 14.71
C GLU A 58 -17.25 9.53 13.84
N ARG A 59 -16.17 10.29 13.63
CA ARG A 59 -14.99 9.81 12.90
C ARG A 59 -14.32 8.63 13.61
N GLN A 60 -14.22 8.67 14.95
CA GLN A 60 -13.67 7.54 15.71
C GLN A 60 -14.58 6.31 15.66
N ALA A 61 -15.89 6.49 15.73
CA ALA A 61 -16.84 5.38 15.63
C ALA A 61 -16.76 4.72 14.25
N LYS A 62 -16.79 5.51 13.17
CA LYS A 62 -16.64 5.03 11.80
C LYS A 62 -15.31 4.32 11.58
N ALA A 63 -14.22 4.84 12.15
CA ALA A 63 -12.92 4.18 12.07
C ALA A 63 -12.93 2.81 12.77
N LYS A 64 -13.54 2.71 13.96
CA LYS A 64 -13.65 1.43 14.68
C LYS A 64 -14.56 0.43 13.96
N GLU A 65 -15.63 0.90 13.32
CA GLU A 65 -16.52 0.06 12.53
C GLU A 65 -15.83 -0.48 11.27
N LEU A 66 -15.04 0.35 10.58
CA LEU A 66 -14.31 -0.04 9.37
C LEU A 66 -13.17 -1.04 9.65
N ASN A 67 -12.62 -1.06 10.87
CA ASN A 67 -11.55 -1.99 11.28
C ASN A 67 -12.08 -3.34 11.81
N LYS A 68 -13.38 -3.62 11.67
CA LYS A 68 -13.95 -4.94 11.92
C LYS A 68 -13.72 -5.85 10.72
#